data_AF-A0AA91GLK9-F1
#
_entry.id   AF-A0AA91GLK9-F1
#
_cell.length_a   1.000
_cell.length_b   1.000
_cell.length_c   1.000
_cell.angle_alpha   90.00
_cell.angle_beta   90.00
_cell.angle_gamma   90.00
#
_symmetry.space_group_name_H-M   'P 1'
#
loop_
_entity.id
_entity.type
_entity.pdbx_description
1 polymer ?
#
loop_
_entity_poly.entity_id
_entity_poly.type
_entity_poly.pdbx_seq_one_letter_code
_entity_poly.pdbx_strand_id
1 'polypeptide(L)'
;MSVKMKKSFSFVLLVLGVFIFVGCSNLKADLTANDWYLETAEKSDNDTKFVLSFDDKKMTMSPEVESSGNNLADSFVDAFAKGITFTYDYTVKGNTLTLKNSELKQEIVLDLKKNNKNVKLTEKSFKLDGKKSDNKSGYDQAILVPKEKDKDNK
;
A
#
# COMPACT_ATOMS: atom_id res chain seq x y z
N MET A 1 -19.67 51.00 -55.20
CA MET A 1 -19.82 51.97 -54.10
C MET A 1 -19.37 51.27 -52.82
N SER A 2 -18.29 51.75 -52.21
CA SER A 2 -17.66 51.20 -51.00
C SER A 2 -18.44 51.54 -49.74
N VAL A 3 -18.44 50.64 -48.75
CA VAL A 3 -18.20 51.00 -47.34
C VAL A 3 -17.39 49.88 -46.66
N LYS A 4 -16.17 50.21 -46.21
CA LYS A 4 -15.39 49.48 -45.20
C LYS A 4 -15.81 50.02 -43.83
N MET A 5 -15.94 49.18 -42.78
CA MET A 5 -15.11 49.30 -41.57
C MET A 5 -15.24 48.11 -40.60
N LYS A 6 -14.12 47.91 -39.91
CA LYS A 6 -13.63 46.90 -38.97
C LYS A 6 -14.41 46.82 -37.65
N LYS A 7 -14.43 45.64 -37.01
CA LYS A 7 -14.02 45.43 -35.61
C LYS A 7 -13.92 43.94 -35.27
N SER A 8 -12.76 43.59 -34.73
CA SER A 8 -12.32 42.30 -34.23
C SER A 8 -13.16 41.82 -33.05
N PHE A 9 -13.73 40.61 -33.14
CA PHE A 9 -14.04 39.80 -31.98
C PHE A 9 -13.17 38.55 -32.01
N SER A 10 -12.07 38.68 -31.27
CA SER A 10 -11.26 37.58 -30.77
C SER A 10 -12.18 36.63 -30.00
N PHE A 11 -12.30 35.38 -30.45
CA PHE A 11 -12.75 34.29 -29.60
C PHE A 11 -11.78 33.13 -29.76
N VAL A 12 -10.73 33.23 -28.95
CA VAL A 12 -9.82 32.15 -28.58
C VAL A 12 -10.68 31.00 -28.04
N LEU A 13 -10.97 30.00 -28.87
CA LEU A 13 -11.43 28.70 -28.36
C LEU A 13 -10.17 27.88 -28.04
N LEU A 14 -9.68 28.21 -26.85
CA LEU A 14 -8.64 27.55 -26.08
C LEU A 14 -8.93 26.05 -25.99
N VAL A 15 -7.98 25.24 -26.45
CA VAL A 15 -7.55 24.00 -25.79
C VAL A 15 -8.69 23.05 -25.43
N LEU A 16 -9.06 22.19 -26.38
CA LEU A 16 -9.51 20.84 -26.04
C LEU A 16 -8.29 20.10 -25.47
N GLY A 17 -7.93 20.46 -24.24
CA GLY A 17 -7.01 19.72 -23.41
C GLY A 17 -7.67 18.37 -23.21
N VAL A 18 -7.23 17.40 -24.00
CA VAL A 18 -7.35 15.99 -23.67
C VAL A 18 -6.63 15.87 -22.33
N PHE A 19 -7.38 16.08 -21.25
CA PHE A 19 -7.03 15.60 -19.93
C PHE A 19 -6.95 14.09 -20.10
N ILE A 20 -5.75 13.62 -20.45
CA ILE A 20 -5.31 12.29 -20.14
C ILE A 20 -5.30 12.26 -18.61
N PHE A 21 -6.46 12.04 -18.01
CA PHE A 21 -6.54 11.44 -16.70
C PHE A 21 -5.97 10.04 -16.88
N VAL A 22 -4.64 9.96 -16.96
CA VAL A 22 -3.93 8.79 -16.44
C VAL A 22 -4.40 8.77 -15.00
N GLY A 23 -5.38 7.91 -14.73
CA GLY A 23 -5.85 7.66 -13.38
C GLY A 23 -4.65 7.14 -12.59
N CYS A 24 -3.84 8.06 -12.07
CA CYS A 24 -3.03 7.83 -10.89
C CYS A 24 -4.05 7.55 -9.80
N SER A 25 -4.51 6.30 -9.71
CA SER A 25 -5.00 5.76 -8.47
C SER A 25 -3.95 6.13 -7.44
N ASN A 26 -4.28 7.03 -6.52
CA ASN A 26 -3.37 7.49 -5.47
C ASN A 26 -3.20 6.35 -4.45
N LEU A 27 -2.58 5.25 -4.88
CA LEU A 27 -2.35 4.03 -4.09
C LEU A 27 -1.60 4.36 -2.81
N LYS A 28 -0.68 5.33 -2.84
CA LYS A 28 -0.03 5.81 -1.62
C LYS A 28 -1.04 6.37 -0.62
N ALA A 29 -1.96 7.23 -1.07
CA ALA A 29 -2.99 7.80 -0.20
C ALA A 29 -3.94 6.72 0.32
N ASP A 30 -4.33 5.77 -0.53
CA ASP A 30 -5.15 4.62 -0.12
C ASP A 30 -4.44 3.81 0.98
N LEU A 31 -3.15 3.47 0.78
CA LEU A 31 -2.34 2.70 1.74
C LEU A 31 -2.21 3.40 3.09
N THR A 32 -1.98 4.72 3.10
CA THR A 32 -1.85 5.49 4.35
C THR A 32 -3.17 5.77 5.07
N ALA A 33 -4.32 5.60 4.38
CA ALA A 33 -5.63 5.89 4.97
C ALA A 33 -6.16 4.76 5.85
N ASN A 34 -5.59 3.56 5.76
CA ASN A 34 -6.07 2.35 6.42
C ASN A 34 -4.91 1.57 7.02
N ASP A 35 -5.20 0.81 8.08
CA ASP A 35 -4.41 -0.36 8.44
C ASP A 35 -4.92 -1.54 7.61
N TRP A 36 -4.05 -2.52 7.35
CA TRP A 36 -4.32 -3.58 6.41
C TRP A 36 -4.05 -4.95 7.02
N TYR A 37 -5.00 -5.86 6.90
CA TYR A 37 -4.71 -7.28 7.08
C TYR A 37 -3.96 -7.84 5.88
N LEU A 38 -2.87 -8.54 6.13
CA LEU A 38 -2.16 -9.31 5.12
C LEU A 38 -2.75 -10.71 5.01
N GLU A 39 -3.35 -11.02 3.86
CA GLU A 39 -3.79 -12.37 3.52
C GLU A 39 -2.86 -12.97 2.45
N THR A 40 -2.41 -14.20 2.65
CA THR A 40 -1.67 -14.99 1.66
C THR A 40 -2.56 -16.10 1.08
N ALA A 41 -2.08 -16.78 0.04
CA ALA A 41 -2.85 -17.83 -0.64
C ALA A 41 -3.09 -19.08 0.23
N GLU A 42 -2.24 -19.32 1.23
CA GLU A 42 -2.39 -20.40 2.20
C GLU A 42 -3.13 -19.86 3.41
N LYS A 43 -4.46 -20.05 3.46
CA LYS A 43 -5.28 -19.72 4.62
C LYS A 43 -5.40 -20.96 5.50
N SER A 44 -4.90 -20.90 6.72
CA SER A 44 -5.25 -21.82 7.81
C SER A 44 -6.12 -21.08 8.83
N ASP A 45 -7.09 -21.79 9.42
CA ASP A 45 -8.02 -21.23 10.41
C ASP A 45 -7.31 -20.77 11.70
N ASN A 46 -6.02 -21.07 11.87
CA ASN A 46 -5.19 -20.72 13.02
C ASN A 46 -4.02 -19.77 12.67
N ASP A 47 -4.03 -19.14 11.49
CA ASP A 47 -2.94 -18.27 11.08
C ASP A 47 -2.91 -16.98 11.90
N THR A 48 -1.72 -16.64 12.40
CA THR A 48 -1.47 -15.33 13.00
C THR A 48 -1.75 -14.26 11.95
N LYS A 49 -2.78 -13.44 12.19
CA LYS A 49 -3.07 -12.29 11.34
C LYS A 49 -1.96 -11.27 11.50
N PHE A 50 -1.50 -10.69 10.40
CA PHE A 50 -0.57 -9.57 10.42
C PHE A 50 -1.27 -8.30 9.98
N VAL A 51 -1.00 -7.22 10.72
CA VAL A 51 -1.45 -5.86 10.41
C VAL A 51 -0.29 -5.09 9.81
N LEU A 52 -0.54 -4.46 8.67
CA LEU A 52 0.35 -3.57 7.97
C LEU A 52 -0.17 -2.14 8.09
N SER A 53 0.67 -1.23 8.57
CA SER A 53 0.35 0.20 8.70
C SER A 53 1.38 1.02 7.94
N PHE A 54 0.93 2.07 7.25
CA PHE A 54 1.77 2.95 6.44
C PHE A 54 1.68 4.37 6.97
N ASP A 55 2.83 4.95 7.36
CA ASP A 55 2.96 6.39 7.59
C ASP A 55 3.52 7.09 6.34
N ASP A 56 4.02 8.32 6.44
CA ASP A 56 4.57 9.07 5.30
C ASP A 56 5.78 8.39 4.62
N LYS A 57 6.57 7.61 5.37
CA LYS A 57 7.89 7.07 4.95
C LYS A 57 8.11 5.61 5.31
N LYS A 58 7.41 5.08 6.30
CA LYS A 58 7.62 3.74 6.87
C LYS A 58 6.36 2.89 6.81
N MET A 59 6.59 1.61 6.60
CA MET A 59 5.60 0.55 6.71
C MET A 59 5.99 -0.32 7.90
N THR A 60 5.04 -0.57 8.79
CA THR A 60 5.21 -1.49 9.92
C THR A 60 4.35 -2.72 9.68
N MET A 61 4.89 -3.89 9.98
CA MET A 61 4.19 -5.17 9.97
C MET A 61 4.29 -5.78 11.36
N SER A 62 3.16 -6.03 12.00
CA SER A 62 3.08 -6.62 13.33
C SER A 62 2.00 -7.69 13.38
N PRO A 63 2.13 -8.73 14.22
CA PRO A 63 1.02 -9.63 14.48
C PRO A 63 -0.15 -8.85 15.10
N GLU A 64 -1.38 -9.22 14.75
CA GLU A 64 -2.57 -8.77 15.43
C GLU A 64 -2.66 -9.47 16.79
N VAL A 65 -2.80 -8.67 17.84
CA VAL A 65 -3.02 -9.17 19.20
C VAL A 65 -4.32 -8.58 19.71
N GLU A 66 -5.23 -9.45 20.10
CA GLU A 66 -6.40 -9.08 20.89
C GLU A 66 -6.00 -9.17 22.37
N SER A 67 -5.58 -8.04 22.96
CA SER A 67 -5.27 -7.97 24.38
C SER A 67 -6.59 -7.85 25.15
N SER A 68 -6.94 -8.89 25.93
CA SER A 68 -8.17 -8.92 26.74
C SER A 68 -8.10 -8.10 28.02
N GLY A 69 -6.91 -7.60 28.34
CA GLY A 69 -6.65 -6.69 29.44
C GLY A 69 -6.51 -7.39 30.79
N ASN A 70 -5.36 -7.13 31.43
CA ASN A 70 -5.10 -7.19 32.88
C ASN A 70 -4.45 -8.46 33.44
N ASN A 71 -3.90 -9.35 32.62
CA ASN A 71 -3.17 -10.52 33.11
C ASN A 71 -1.72 -10.59 32.58
N LEU A 72 -0.88 -11.40 33.25
CA LEU A 72 0.54 -11.54 32.90
C LEU A 72 0.73 -12.10 31.49
N ALA A 73 -0.12 -13.04 31.06
CA ALA A 73 -0.06 -13.62 29.72
C ALA A 73 -0.29 -12.55 28.64
N ASP A 74 -1.30 -11.69 28.80
CA ASP A 74 -1.60 -10.59 27.87
C ASP A 74 -0.40 -9.63 27.74
N SER A 75 0.28 -9.32 28.85
CA SER A 75 1.50 -8.48 28.81
C SER A 75 2.70 -9.14 28.13
N PHE A 76 2.83 -10.47 28.23
CA PHE A 76 3.81 -11.23 27.46
C PHE A 76 3.48 -11.24 25.97
N VAL A 77 2.21 -11.40 25.60
CA VAL A 77 1.78 -11.37 24.19
C VAL A 77 2.01 -9.98 23.59
N ASP A 78 1.69 -8.90 24.32
CA ASP A 78 1.97 -7.53 23.89
C ASP A 78 3.49 -7.28 23.73
N ALA A 79 4.31 -7.75 24.67
CA ALA A 79 5.76 -7.64 24.59
C ALA A 79 6.33 -8.43 23.40
N PHE A 80 5.79 -9.63 23.14
CA PHE A 80 6.16 -10.48 22.01
C PHE A 80 5.79 -9.83 20.68
N ALA A 81 4.59 -9.29 20.54
CA ALA A 81 4.16 -8.60 19.33
C ALA A 81 4.99 -7.34 19.04
N LYS A 82 5.32 -6.57 20.09
CA LYS A 82 6.28 -5.45 19.98
C LYS A 82 7.66 -5.93 19.57
N GLY A 83 8.10 -7.10 20.04
CA GLY A 83 9.37 -7.72 19.69
C GLY A 83 9.46 -8.23 18.25
N ILE A 84 8.32 -8.50 17.59
CA ILE A 84 8.25 -9.05 16.22
C ILE A 84 7.69 -8.00 15.23
N THR A 85 7.65 -6.73 15.63
CA THR A 85 7.27 -5.66 14.71
C THR A 85 8.41 -5.40 13.73
N PHE A 86 8.17 -5.68 12.45
CA PHE A 86 9.11 -5.39 11.37
C PHE A 86 8.82 -4.02 10.77
N THR A 87 9.86 -3.21 10.61
CA THR A 87 9.75 -1.88 9.99
C THR A 87 10.51 -1.85 8.67
N TYR A 88 9.90 -1.24 7.67
CA TYR A 88 10.47 -1.03 6.34
C TYR A 88 10.38 0.44 5.97
N ASP A 89 11.46 1.00 5.44
CA ASP A 89 11.33 2.22 4.63
C ASP A 89 10.62 1.85 3.33
N TYR A 90 9.62 2.63 2.93
CA TYR A 90 8.87 2.33 1.72
C TYR A 90 8.77 3.50 0.75
N THR A 91 8.64 3.16 -0.53
CA THR A 91 8.33 4.13 -1.59
C THR A 91 7.28 3.56 -2.52
N VAL A 92 6.32 4.40 -2.93
CA VAL A 92 5.30 4.06 -3.92
C VAL A 92 5.53 4.94 -5.15
N LYS A 93 5.78 4.31 -6.31
CA LYS A 93 5.93 4.99 -7.60
C LYS A 93 4.96 4.36 -8.60
N GLY A 94 3.88 5.08 -8.92
CA GLY A 94 2.78 4.53 -9.71
C GLY A 94 2.19 3.31 -9.00
N ASN A 95 2.27 2.14 -9.64
CA ASN A 95 1.78 0.87 -9.11
C ASN A 95 2.88 0.01 -8.49
N THR A 96 4.07 0.55 -8.25
CA THR A 96 5.19 -0.20 -7.67
C THR A 96 5.43 0.23 -6.23
N LEU A 97 5.41 -0.72 -5.30
CA LEU A 97 5.84 -0.57 -3.91
C LEU A 97 7.25 -1.14 -3.76
N THR A 98 8.17 -0.36 -3.19
CA THR A 98 9.50 -0.84 -2.81
C THR A 98 9.62 -0.74 -1.29
N LEU A 99 9.95 -1.85 -0.64
CA LEU A 99 10.22 -1.97 0.78
C LEU A 99 11.71 -2.20 0.98
N LYS A 100 12.32 -1.49 1.94
CA LYS A 100 13.73 -1.66 2.31
C LYS A 100 13.86 -1.81 3.81
N ASN A 101 14.62 -2.80 4.22
CA ASN A 101 15.10 -2.92 5.59
C ASN A 101 16.63 -2.91 5.56
N SER A 102 17.22 -1.81 6.01
CA SER A 102 18.67 -1.62 5.98
C SER A 102 19.41 -2.52 6.96
N GLU A 103 18.78 -2.86 8.09
CA GLU A 103 19.35 -3.73 9.13
C GLU A 103 19.49 -5.17 8.60
N LEU A 104 18.47 -5.65 7.91
CA LEU A 104 18.44 -6.97 7.28
C LEU A 104 19.06 -6.99 5.88
N LYS A 105 19.54 -5.84 5.37
CA LYS A 105 20.01 -5.66 3.99
C LYS A 105 19.04 -6.27 2.96
N GLN A 106 17.76 -6.01 3.18
CA GLN A 106 16.66 -6.58 2.44
C GLN A 106 15.98 -5.50 1.57
N GLU A 107 15.64 -5.86 0.33
CA GLU A 107 14.84 -5.03 -0.57
C GLU A 107 13.79 -5.89 -1.26
N ILE A 108 12.53 -5.49 -1.16
CA ILE A 108 11.38 -6.18 -1.77
C ILE A 108 10.69 -5.21 -2.71
N VAL A 109 10.45 -5.63 -3.95
CA VAL A 109 9.72 -4.84 -4.95
C VAL A 109 8.44 -5.58 -5.31
N LEU A 110 7.32 -4.91 -5.11
CA LEU A 110 5.97 -5.44 -5.30
C LEU A 110 5.21 -4.61 -6.33
N ASP A 111 4.43 -5.26 -7.18
CA ASP A 111 3.37 -4.62 -7.94
C ASP A 111 2.09 -4.53 -7.11
N LEU A 112 1.45 -3.37 -7.18
CA LEU A 112 0.19 -3.04 -6.56
C LEU A 112 -0.92 -3.05 -7.61
N LYS A 113 -1.99 -3.77 -7.34
CA LYS A 113 -3.22 -3.71 -8.14
C LYS A 113 -4.43 -3.52 -7.24
N LYS A 114 -5.06 -2.35 -7.31
CA LYS A 114 -6.32 -2.10 -6.60
C LYS A 114 -7.40 -3.02 -7.15
N ASN A 115 -8.09 -3.72 -6.24
CA ASN A 115 -9.25 -4.56 -6.54
C ASN A 115 -10.36 -4.20 -5.55
N ASN A 116 -11.27 -3.31 -5.97
CA ASN A 116 -12.26 -2.69 -5.10
C ASN A 116 -11.63 -1.98 -3.89
N LYS A 117 -11.93 -2.44 -2.68
CA LYS A 117 -11.37 -1.94 -1.42
C LYS A 117 -10.02 -2.58 -1.08
N ASN A 118 -9.66 -3.68 -1.73
CA ASN A 118 -8.46 -4.44 -1.44
C ASN A 118 -7.31 -4.03 -2.36
N VAL A 119 -6.08 -4.33 -1.95
CA VAL A 119 -4.89 -4.16 -2.78
C VAL A 119 -4.22 -5.51 -2.96
N LYS A 120 -4.16 -5.99 -4.20
CA LYS A 120 -3.37 -7.17 -4.54
C LYS A 120 -1.90 -6.79 -4.64
N LEU A 121 -1.06 -7.54 -3.96
CA LEU A 121 0.39 -7.48 -4.02
C LEU A 121 0.90 -8.62 -4.88
N THR A 122 1.90 -8.36 -5.71
CA THR A 122 2.58 -9.39 -6.50
C THR A 122 4.07 -9.13 -6.44
N GLU A 123 4.84 -10.10 -5.93
CA GLU A 123 6.29 -9.93 -5.86
C GLU A 123 6.91 -9.87 -7.26
N LYS A 124 7.70 -8.81 -7.50
CA LYS A 124 8.53 -8.68 -8.70
C LYS A 124 9.95 -9.16 -8.46
N SER A 125 10.54 -8.74 -7.34
CA SER A 125 11.89 -9.12 -6.98
C SER A 125 12.12 -9.02 -5.50
N PHE A 126 13.01 -9.89 -5.01
CA PHE A 126 13.47 -9.94 -3.65
C PHE A 126 14.99 -9.88 -3.62
N LYS A 127 15.56 -9.13 -2.69
CA LYS A 127 17.00 -9.13 -2.40
C LYS A 127 17.23 -9.29 -0.91
N LEU A 128 18.19 -10.13 -0.57
CA LEU A 128 18.73 -10.28 0.78
C LEU A 128 20.25 -10.38 0.69
N ASP A 129 20.96 -9.56 1.47
CA ASP A 129 22.43 -9.51 1.46
C ASP A 129 23.05 -9.36 0.05
N GLY A 130 22.38 -8.57 -0.81
CA GLY A 130 22.82 -8.34 -2.18
C GLY A 130 22.59 -9.50 -3.15
N LYS A 131 22.13 -10.67 -2.68
CA LYS A 131 21.68 -11.76 -3.54
C LYS A 131 20.27 -11.45 -4.03
N LYS A 132 20.09 -11.37 -5.34
CA LYS A 132 18.80 -11.07 -5.99
C LYS A 132 18.12 -12.36 -6.43
N SER A 133 16.84 -12.47 -6.10
CA SER A 133 15.91 -13.41 -6.70
C SER A 133 14.90 -12.65 -7.53
N ASP A 134 14.76 -13.01 -8.80
CA ASP A 134 13.69 -12.52 -9.65
C ASP A 134 12.57 -13.56 -9.64
N ASN A 135 11.40 -13.15 -9.17
CA ASN A 135 10.24 -14.02 -9.12
C ASN A 135 9.65 -14.16 -10.53
N LYS A 136 10.01 -15.23 -11.23
CA LYS A 136 9.51 -15.54 -12.59
C LYS A 136 8.20 -16.32 -12.58
N SER A 137 7.75 -16.78 -11.40
CA SER A 137 6.68 -17.77 -11.30
C SER A 137 5.31 -17.14 -10.96
N GLY A 138 5.27 -15.93 -10.39
CA GLY A 138 4.01 -15.22 -10.13
C GLY A 138 3.15 -15.81 -9.01
N TYR A 139 3.74 -16.69 -8.18
CA TYR A 139 3.05 -17.43 -7.12
C TYR A 139 3.00 -16.71 -5.76
N ASP A 140 3.86 -15.72 -5.51
CA ASP A 140 3.85 -14.99 -4.23
C ASP A 140 2.90 -13.80 -4.32
N GLN A 141 1.61 -14.11 -4.21
CA GLN A 141 0.53 -13.15 -4.20
C GLN A 141 0.01 -13.01 -2.77
N ALA A 142 -0.09 -11.75 -2.33
CA ALA A 142 -0.77 -11.41 -1.09
C ALA A 142 -1.86 -10.39 -1.37
N ILE A 143 -2.83 -10.29 -0.47
CA ILE A 143 -3.93 -9.36 -0.55
C ILE A 143 -3.92 -8.52 0.73
N LEU A 144 -3.89 -7.21 0.56
CA LEU A 144 -4.17 -6.27 1.63
C LEU A 144 -5.69 -6.06 1.67
N VAL A 145 -6.29 -6.45 2.79
CA VAL A 145 -7.69 -6.21 3.11
C VAL A 145 -7.74 -5.06 4.12
N PRO A 146 -8.50 -3.98 3.90
CA PRO A 146 -8.58 -2.91 4.89
C PRO A 146 -9.06 -3.48 6.22
N LYS A 147 -8.34 -3.18 7.30
CA LYS A 147 -8.86 -3.37 8.65
C LYS A 147 -9.99 -2.37 8.83
N GLU A 148 -11.23 -2.85 8.90
CA GLU A 148 -12.35 -1.98 9.22
C GLU A 148 -12.07 -1.36 10.59
N LYS A 149 -12.01 -0.02 10.65
CA LYS A 149 -12.07 0.65 11.95
C LYS A 149 -13.41 0.26 12.52
N ASP A 150 -13.42 -0.41 13.68
CA ASP A 150 -14.64 -0.71 14.40
C ASP A 150 -15.50 0.54 14.36
N LYS A 151 -16.66 0.42 13.73
CA LYS A 151 -17.68 1.45 13.86
C LYS A 151 -18.07 1.35 15.32
N ASP A 152 -17.48 2.22 16.14
CA ASP A 152 -17.84 2.37 17.54
C ASP A 152 -19.35 2.18 17.68
N ASN A 153 -19.71 1.18 18.48
CA ASN A 153 -21.04 1.01 19.04
C ASN A 153 -21.51 2.38 19.52
N LYS A 154 -22.45 2.96 18.78
CA LYS A 154 -23.12 4.20 19.12
C LYS A 154 -24.22 3.94 20.14
#